data_AF-A0A9D6WDN9-F1
#
_entry.id   AF-A0A9D6WDN9-F1
#
_cell.length_a   1.000
_cell.length_b   1.000
_cell.length_c   1.000
_cell.angle_alpha   90.00
_cell.angle_beta   90.00
_cell.angle_gamma   90.00
#
_symmetry.space_group_name_H-M   'P 1'
#
loop_
_entity.id
_entity.type
_entity.pdbx_description
1 polymer ?
#
loop_
_entity_poly.entity_id
_entity_poly.type
_entity_poly.pdbx_seq_one_letter_code
_entity_poly.pdbx_strand_id
1 'polypeptide(L)'
;MIPGSVPARRCAGPALAAALLATTQGALAIQVYAQPAARPAGGFVDSQQTIAADGLDSDSAAFDNVTLHRTTKIARMAWWGEGQPLPEHGFTITVYRQKPAVSEPAFAPEDDAGVVARRQVKRFKREAAGNDAFRFDADLDEPIVLEGGQPYWISIVGNMQGFAPWRWAAGADGDGRSFQWRRGAAVSYMNVKGDRAFLLFDAAPAAREGASFTPAR
;
A
#
# COMPACT_ATOMS: atom_id res chain seq x y z
N MET A 1 -78.71 45.44 5.11
CA MET A 1 -77.69 45.51 4.05
C MET A 1 -76.43 46.10 4.67
N ILE A 2 -75.56 45.23 5.21
CA ILE A 2 -74.36 45.53 6.03
C ILE A 2 -73.33 44.43 5.70
N PRO A 3 -72.01 44.72 5.69
CA PRO A 3 -71.07 44.24 4.68
C PRO A 3 -70.35 42.92 5.02
N GLY A 4 -69.98 42.20 3.97
CA GLY A 4 -69.20 40.97 4.02
C GLY A 4 -67.71 41.22 4.26
N SER A 5 -67.15 40.41 5.16
CA SER A 5 -65.73 40.38 5.50
C SER A 5 -64.92 39.60 4.47
N VAL A 6 -63.78 40.18 4.04
CA VAL A 6 -62.81 39.53 3.14
C VAL A 6 -61.69 38.91 3.99
N PRO A 7 -61.34 37.62 3.79
CA PRO A 7 -60.25 36.98 4.53
C PRO A 7 -58.87 37.37 3.99
N ALA A 8 -57.95 37.67 4.91
CA ALA A 8 -56.57 38.04 4.64
C ALA A 8 -55.73 36.86 4.12
N ARG A 9 -55.07 37.06 2.98
CA ARG A 9 -54.06 36.12 2.43
C ARG A 9 -52.77 36.20 3.25
N ARG A 10 -52.38 35.08 3.87
CA ARG A 10 -51.07 34.92 4.51
C ARG A 10 -50.03 34.55 3.45
N CYS A 11 -49.02 35.41 3.29
CA CYS A 11 -47.84 35.14 2.47
C CYS A 11 -46.93 34.15 3.21
N ALA A 12 -46.75 32.94 2.66
CA ALA A 12 -45.73 32.00 3.11
C ALA A 12 -44.38 32.40 2.48
N GLY A 13 -43.42 32.82 3.30
CA GLY A 13 -42.06 33.11 2.88
C GLY A 13 -41.23 31.83 2.69
N PRO A 14 -40.27 31.79 1.76
CA PRO A 14 -39.42 30.63 1.52
C PRO A 14 -38.36 30.54 2.62
N ALA A 15 -38.31 29.41 3.33
CA ALA A 15 -37.22 29.07 4.24
C ALA A 15 -35.98 28.70 3.40
N LEU A 16 -34.97 29.57 3.38
CA LEU A 16 -33.64 29.24 2.84
C LEU A 16 -32.98 28.20 3.76
N ALA A 17 -32.91 26.95 3.30
CA ALA A 17 -32.05 25.94 3.91
C ALA A 17 -30.61 26.17 3.46
N ALA A 18 -29.77 26.70 4.34
CA ALA A 18 -28.33 26.78 4.12
C ALA A 18 -27.73 25.36 4.23
N ALA A 19 -27.45 24.74 3.09
CA ALA A 19 -26.69 23.50 3.05
C ALA A 19 -25.23 23.79 3.45
N LEU A 20 -24.86 23.40 4.67
CA LEU A 20 -23.46 23.37 5.09
C LEU A 20 -22.73 22.31 4.24
N LEU A 21 -21.91 22.76 3.30
CA LEU A 21 -20.93 21.90 2.65
C LEU A 21 -19.83 21.59 3.66
N ALA A 22 -19.94 20.44 4.34
CA ALA A 22 -18.84 19.87 5.08
C ALA A 22 -17.77 19.42 4.07
N THR A 23 -16.73 20.23 3.88
CA THR A 23 -15.55 19.82 3.14
C THR A 23 -14.83 18.76 3.97
N THR A 24 -14.90 17.50 3.55
CA THR A 24 -14.10 16.42 4.11
C THR A 24 -12.64 16.66 3.73
N GLN A 25 -11.94 17.43 4.56
CA GLN A 25 -10.50 17.62 4.44
C GLN A 25 -9.85 16.28 4.79
N GLY A 26 -9.56 15.48 3.76
CA GLY A 26 -8.90 14.19 3.91
C GLY A 26 -7.58 14.41 4.64
N ALA A 27 -7.48 13.82 5.83
CA ALA A 27 -6.26 13.93 6.63
C ALA A 27 -5.10 13.33 5.82
N LEU A 28 -4.02 14.09 5.68
CA LEU A 28 -2.87 13.68 4.88
C LEU A 28 -2.16 12.51 5.57
N ALA A 29 -2.00 11.39 4.86
CA ALA A 29 -1.21 10.27 5.33
C ALA A 29 0.25 10.70 5.52
N ILE A 30 0.83 10.40 6.69
CA ILE A 30 2.21 10.79 7.03
C ILE A 30 3.15 9.70 6.53
N GLN A 31 4.14 10.05 5.71
CA GLN A 31 5.18 9.11 5.31
C GLN A 31 6.06 8.76 6.51
N VAL A 32 6.25 7.48 6.78
CA VAL A 32 7.01 6.98 7.94
C VAL A 32 8.23 6.17 7.55
N TYR A 33 8.30 5.73 6.29
CA TYR A 33 9.47 5.08 5.72
C TYR A 33 9.59 5.47 4.24
N ALA A 34 10.82 5.64 3.77
CA ALA A 34 11.09 6.04 2.40
C ALA A 34 12.28 5.29 1.85
N GLN A 35 12.04 4.57 0.75
CA GLN A 35 13.07 4.03 -0.12
C GLN A 35 12.63 4.27 -1.56
N PRO A 36 12.75 5.51 -2.06
CA PRO A 36 12.27 5.87 -3.38
C PRO A 36 13.02 5.10 -4.46
N ALA A 37 12.41 4.94 -5.64
CA ALA A 37 13.11 4.36 -6.78
C ALA A 37 14.35 5.17 -7.16
N ALA A 38 15.41 4.47 -7.58
CA ALA A 38 16.52 5.10 -8.28
C ALA A 38 16.00 5.93 -9.47
N ARG A 39 16.65 7.05 -9.80
CA ARG A 39 16.25 7.91 -10.92
C ARG A 39 17.26 7.84 -12.07
N PRO A 40 16.84 7.46 -13.30
CA PRO A 40 15.52 6.91 -13.63
C PRO A 40 15.33 5.50 -13.02
N ALA A 41 14.08 5.04 -12.88
CA ALA A 41 13.79 3.73 -12.28
C ALA A 41 14.49 2.61 -13.08
N GLY A 42 15.06 1.64 -12.37
CA GLY A 42 15.88 0.59 -12.98
C GLY A 42 16.20 -0.53 -11.99
N GLY A 43 17.05 -1.47 -12.40
CA GLY A 43 17.52 -2.55 -11.53
C GLY A 43 16.39 -3.44 -11.03
N PHE A 44 15.63 -4.02 -11.96
CA PHE A 44 14.40 -4.75 -11.64
C PHE A 44 14.65 -6.19 -11.22
N VAL A 45 13.82 -6.70 -10.32
CA VAL A 45 13.87 -8.08 -9.79
C VAL A 45 12.50 -8.72 -9.91
N ASP A 46 12.43 -9.90 -10.52
CA ASP A 46 11.19 -10.66 -10.68
C ASP A 46 10.50 -10.88 -9.32
N SER A 47 9.20 -10.61 -9.28
CA SER A 47 8.39 -10.75 -8.07
C SER A 47 6.93 -10.94 -8.45
N GLN A 48 6.64 -12.03 -9.16
CA GLN A 48 5.31 -12.33 -9.68
C GLN A 48 4.82 -13.69 -9.22
N GLN A 49 3.49 -13.83 -9.15
CA GLN A 49 2.83 -15.10 -8.97
C GLN A 49 1.80 -15.31 -10.08
N THR A 50 1.82 -16.50 -10.68
CA THR A 50 0.87 -16.90 -11.71
C THR A 50 -0.40 -17.39 -11.03
N ILE A 51 -1.56 -16.87 -11.45
CA ILE A 51 -2.88 -17.29 -10.90
C ILE A 51 -3.42 -18.55 -11.61
N ALA A 52 -2.70 -19.09 -12.59
CA ALA A 52 -3.11 -20.30 -13.31
C ALA A 52 -3.18 -21.52 -12.36
N ALA A 53 -4.16 -22.40 -12.61
CA ALA A 53 -4.48 -23.54 -11.75
C ALA A 53 -3.37 -24.60 -11.65
N ASP A 54 -2.38 -24.54 -12.53
CA ASP A 54 -1.24 -25.46 -12.58
C ASP A 54 -0.02 -24.98 -11.78
N GLY A 55 0.00 -23.72 -11.31
CA GLY A 55 1.09 -23.18 -10.49
C GLY A 55 2.45 -23.32 -11.19
N LEU A 56 2.67 -22.54 -12.25
CA LEU A 56 3.89 -22.61 -13.07
C LEU A 56 5.18 -22.47 -12.23
N ASP A 57 6.26 -23.08 -12.72
CA ASP A 57 7.64 -23.00 -12.21
C ASP A 57 8.28 -21.58 -12.32
N SER A 58 7.46 -20.54 -12.51
CA SER A 58 7.92 -19.16 -12.74
C SER A 58 7.56 -18.19 -11.62
N ASP A 59 6.90 -18.67 -10.56
CA ASP A 59 6.58 -17.86 -9.40
C ASP A 59 7.87 -17.38 -8.73
N SER A 60 7.91 -16.10 -8.38
CA SER A 60 9.02 -15.49 -7.70
C SER A 60 8.54 -14.42 -6.75
N ALA A 61 9.30 -14.21 -5.69
CA ALA A 61 9.04 -13.19 -4.70
C ALA A 61 10.34 -12.47 -4.39
N ALA A 62 10.36 -11.16 -4.58
CA ALA A 62 11.41 -10.31 -4.05
C ALA A 62 11.03 -9.85 -2.64
N PHE A 63 12.04 -9.68 -1.80
CA PHE A 63 11.91 -9.27 -0.42
C PHE A 63 12.90 -8.17 -0.11
N ASP A 64 12.47 -7.20 0.68
CA ASP A 64 13.34 -6.14 1.16
C ASP A 64 13.07 -5.80 2.62
N ASN A 65 14.09 -5.34 3.35
CA ASN A 65 13.97 -5.12 4.77
C ASN A 65 13.44 -3.72 5.10
N VAL A 66 12.85 -3.61 6.30
CA VAL A 66 12.47 -2.33 6.89
C VAL A 66 12.53 -2.43 8.40
N THR A 67 12.96 -1.35 9.05
CA THR A 67 12.84 -1.16 10.49
C THR A 67 12.31 0.24 10.75
N LEU A 68 11.17 0.34 11.43
CA LEU A 68 10.60 1.63 11.81
C LEU A 68 11.15 2.10 13.16
N HIS A 69 11.27 3.40 13.37
CA HIS A 69 11.72 3.94 14.66
C HIS A 69 10.66 3.86 15.76
N ARG A 70 9.38 3.78 15.39
CA ARG A 70 8.24 3.72 16.32
C ARG A 70 7.18 2.77 15.80
N THR A 71 6.38 2.24 16.73
CA THR A 71 5.21 1.45 16.36
C THR A 71 4.26 2.28 15.51
N THR A 72 3.93 1.78 14.32
CA THR A 72 3.17 2.54 13.32
C THR A 72 2.10 1.66 12.66
N LYS A 73 0.96 2.25 12.33
CA LYS A 73 -0.15 1.60 11.64
C LYS A 73 -0.13 1.97 10.16
N ILE A 74 0.59 1.19 9.35
CA ILE A 74 0.73 1.42 7.91
C ILE A 74 -0.62 1.24 7.22
N ALA A 75 -1.17 2.32 6.66
CA ALA A 75 -2.47 2.31 6.00
C ALA A 75 -2.37 2.55 4.49
N ARG A 76 -1.21 2.99 3.99
CA ARG A 76 -0.99 3.21 2.57
C ARG A 76 0.45 2.88 2.21
N MET A 77 0.64 2.37 1.00
CA MET A 77 1.94 2.03 0.45
C MET A 77 2.08 2.56 -0.97
N ALA A 78 3.31 2.88 -1.35
CA ALA A 78 3.67 3.12 -2.74
C ALA A 78 4.91 2.32 -3.10
N TRP A 79 4.99 1.82 -4.34
CA TRP A 79 6.13 1.05 -4.83
C TRP A 79 6.31 1.25 -6.33
N TRP A 80 7.42 0.79 -6.88
CA TRP A 80 7.74 0.92 -8.30
C TRP A 80 8.02 -0.42 -8.92
N GLY A 81 7.62 -0.58 -10.17
CA GLY A 81 7.92 -1.79 -10.91
C GLY A 81 7.60 -1.66 -12.39
N GLU A 82 7.95 -2.68 -13.13
CA GLU A 82 7.67 -2.81 -14.56
C GLU A 82 7.07 -4.17 -14.88
N GLY A 83 6.46 -4.29 -16.06
CA GLY A 83 5.86 -5.53 -16.53
C GLY A 83 4.84 -5.23 -17.63
N GLN A 84 4.73 -6.14 -18.60
CA GLN A 84 3.67 -6.10 -19.61
C GLN A 84 3.15 -7.53 -19.87
N PRO A 85 1.86 -7.80 -19.64
CA PRO A 85 0.88 -6.91 -19.01
C PRO A 85 1.30 -6.49 -17.58
N LEU A 86 0.67 -5.44 -17.06
CA LEU A 86 0.79 -5.11 -15.64
C LEU A 86 -0.05 -6.08 -14.80
N PRO A 87 0.17 -6.19 -13.47
CA PRO A 87 -0.60 -7.07 -12.57
C PRO A 87 -2.10 -6.73 -12.55
N GLU A 88 -2.84 -7.32 -13.47
CA GLU A 88 -4.26 -7.06 -13.70
C GLU A 88 -5.16 -7.61 -12.59
N HIS A 89 -4.66 -8.58 -11.82
CA HIS A 89 -5.30 -9.12 -10.64
C HIS A 89 -4.78 -8.50 -9.33
N GLY A 90 -4.00 -7.43 -9.45
CA GLY A 90 -3.46 -6.67 -8.32
C GLY A 90 -2.19 -7.27 -7.76
N PHE A 91 -1.94 -6.99 -6.48
CA PHE A 91 -0.71 -7.33 -5.79
C PHE A 91 -0.99 -8.07 -4.50
N THR A 92 -0.09 -8.98 -4.14
CA THR A 92 -0.01 -9.56 -2.80
C THR A 92 1.13 -8.88 -2.05
N ILE A 93 0.81 -8.20 -0.95
CA ILE A 93 1.80 -7.63 -0.03
C ILE A 93 1.89 -8.55 1.19
N THR A 94 3.06 -9.09 1.48
CA THR A 94 3.31 -9.90 2.66
C THR A 94 4.43 -9.30 3.50
N VAL A 95 4.20 -9.21 4.81
CA VAL A 95 5.20 -8.72 5.77
C VAL A 95 5.57 -9.86 6.71
N TYR A 96 6.87 -10.10 6.84
CA TYR A 96 7.43 -11.14 7.69
C TYR A 96 8.24 -10.49 8.81
N ARG A 97 8.09 -10.97 10.04
CA ARG A 97 8.99 -10.59 11.14
C ARG A 97 10.36 -11.23 10.89
N GLN A 98 11.43 -10.43 10.86
CA GLN A 98 12.78 -10.98 10.73
C GLN A 98 13.18 -11.68 12.05
N LYS A 99 13.67 -12.92 11.94
CA LYS A 99 14.20 -13.69 13.07
C LYS A 99 15.62 -13.20 13.39
N PRO A 100 15.99 -12.93 14.66
CA PRO A 100 17.30 -12.37 15.02
C PRO A 100 18.53 -13.18 14.54
N ALA A 101 18.39 -14.48 14.34
CA ALA A 101 19.48 -15.37 13.93
C ALA A 101 19.57 -15.62 12.42
N VAL A 102 18.63 -15.08 11.62
CA VAL A 102 18.57 -15.33 10.18
C VAL A 102 18.59 -13.99 9.44
N SER A 103 19.66 -13.77 8.67
CA SER A 103 19.80 -12.58 7.81
C SER A 103 18.92 -12.63 6.58
N GLU A 104 18.38 -13.80 6.26
CA GLU A 104 17.48 -14.03 5.12
C GLU A 104 16.03 -14.09 5.62
N PRO A 105 15.02 -13.81 4.76
CA PRO A 105 13.66 -14.20 5.07
C PRO A 105 13.65 -15.72 5.28
N ALA A 106 13.45 -16.15 6.53
CA ALA A 106 13.60 -17.55 6.93
C ALA A 106 12.49 -18.49 6.40
N PHE A 107 11.73 -18.06 5.38
CA PHE A 107 10.42 -18.60 5.06
C PHE A 107 10.21 -18.59 3.56
N ALA A 108 10.11 -19.77 2.96
CA ALA A 108 9.46 -19.97 1.67
C ALA A 108 8.14 -19.16 1.60
N PRO A 109 7.73 -18.57 0.47
CA PRO A 109 6.43 -17.90 0.37
C PRO A 109 5.25 -18.80 0.79
N GLU A 110 5.42 -20.11 0.64
CA GLU A 110 4.50 -21.15 1.13
C GLU A 110 4.55 -21.42 2.64
N ASP A 111 5.56 -20.95 3.37
CA ASP A 111 5.65 -21.04 4.83
C ASP A 111 5.06 -19.77 5.47
N ASP A 112 3.95 -19.94 6.18
CA ASP A 112 3.29 -18.85 6.91
C ASP A 112 4.00 -18.49 8.22
N ALA A 113 5.04 -19.23 8.62
CA ALA A 113 5.81 -18.90 9.80
C ALA A 113 6.39 -17.49 9.67
N GLY A 114 6.24 -16.69 10.73
CA GLY A 114 6.72 -15.31 10.77
C GLY A 114 5.93 -14.29 9.95
N VAL A 115 4.86 -14.67 9.23
CA VAL A 115 3.96 -13.72 8.57
C VAL A 115 3.24 -12.89 9.63
N VAL A 116 3.41 -11.57 9.55
CA VAL A 116 2.75 -10.57 10.42
C VAL A 116 1.48 -10.06 9.75
N ALA A 117 1.52 -9.89 8.43
CA ALA A 117 0.38 -9.50 7.63
C ALA A 117 0.52 -10.00 6.19
N ARG A 118 -0.61 -10.34 5.59
CA ARG A 118 -0.76 -10.56 4.15
C ARG A 118 -1.96 -9.77 3.66
N ARG A 119 -1.80 -8.99 2.60
CA ARG A 119 -2.83 -8.10 2.04
C ARG A 119 -2.93 -8.28 0.53
N GLN A 120 -4.17 -8.45 0.07
CA GLN A 120 -4.49 -8.44 -1.35
C GLN A 120 -4.88 -7.02 -1.74
N VAL A 121 -4.12 -6.42 -2.66
CA VAL A 121 -4.31 -5.05 -3.13
C VAL A 121 -4.81 -5.08 -4.57
N LYS A 122 -6.12 -4.91 -4.74
CA LYS A 122 -6.77 -4.88 -6.06
C LYS A 122 -7.06 -3.45 -6.56
N ARG A 123 -7.03 -2.47 -5.65
CA ARG A 123 -7.31 -1.06 -5.93
C ARG A 123 -6.04 -0.25 -5.72
N PHE A 124 -5.51 0.34 -6.78
CA PHE A 124 -4.30 1.15 -6.74
C PHE A 124 -4.35 2.20 -7.86
N LYS A 125 -3.66 3.31 -7.64
CA LYS A 125 -3.32 4.29 -8.68
C LYS A 125 -2.02 3.87 -9.33
N ARG A 126 -1.85 4.20 -10.61
CA ARG A 126 -0.59 4.02 -11.35
C ARG A 126 -0.19 5.30 -12.04
N GLU A 127 1.10 5.61 -12.02
CA GLU A 127 1.70 6.78 -12.65
C GLU A 127 2.98 6.35 -13.38
N ALA A 128 3.22 6.86 -14.58
CA ALA A 128 4.47 6.57 -15.28
C ALA A 128 5.66 7.16 -14.50
N ALA A 129 6.72 6.38 -14.33
CA ALA A 129 7.92 6.76 -13.57
C ALA A 129 9.20 6.84 -14.42
N GLY A 130 9.07 6.70 -15.75
CA GLY A 130 10.19 6.63 -16.70
C GLY A 130 10.77 5.22 -16.83
N ASN A 131 11.56 4.97 -17.88
CA ASN A 131 12.14 3.64 -18.19
C ASN A 131 11.13 2.49 -18.15
N ASP A 132 9.95 2.68 -18.75
CA ASP A 132 8.86 1.69 -18.75
C ASP A 132 8.36 1.25 -17.35
N ALA A 133 8.83 1.91 -16.29
CA ALA A 133 8.40 1.69 -14.93
C ALA A 133 7.16 2.52 -14.59
N PHE A 134 6.39 2.00 -13.64
CA PHE A 134 5.25 2.67 -13.04
C PHE A 134 5.45 2.77 -11.53
N ARG A 135 4.98 3.89 -10.98
CA ARG A 135 4.69 4.01 -9.55
C ARG A 135 3.28 3.50 -9.31
N PHE A 136 3.13 2.62 -8.33
CA PHE A 136 1.87 2.15 -7.81
C PHE A 136 1.64 2.77 -6.44
N ASP A 137 0.39 3.13 -6.15
CA ASP A 137 0.01 3.78 -4.89
C ASP A 137 -1.34 3.23 -4.43
N ALA A 138 -1.40 2.68 -3.22
CA ALA A 138 -2.57 1.97 -2.73
C ALA A 138 -2.83 2.23 -1.24
N ASP A 139 -4.09 2.51 -0.92
CA ASP A 139 -4.61 2.43 0.44
C ASP A 139 -4.88 0.95 0.78
N LEU A 140 -4.50 0.55 1.99
CA LEU A 140 -4.73 -0.80 2.51
C LEU A 140 -6.09 -0.83 3.20
N ASP A 141 -6.99 -1.72 2.74
CA ASP A 141 -8.30 -1.92 3.36
C ASP A 141 -8.17 -2.30 4.85
N GLU A 142 -7.12 -3.06 5.17
CA GLU A 142 -6.72 -3.39 6.54
C GLU A 142 -5.28 -2.92 6.78
N PRO A 143 -5.08 -1.90 7.64
CA PRO A 143 -3.74 -1.44 7.97
C PRO A 143 -2.86 -2.52 8.61
N ILE A 144 -1.55 -2.38 8.44
CA ILE A 144 -0.52 -3.28 8.98
C ILE A 144 0.16 -2.58 10.15
N VAL A 145 0.21 -3.24 11.32
CA VAL A 145 0.91 -2.69 12.49
C VAL A 145 2.34 -3.24 12.53
N LEU A 146 3.32 -2.35 12.49
CA LEU A 146 4.74 -2.68 12.62
C LEU A 146 5.28 -2.07 13.91
N GLU A 147 5.94 -2.88 14.74
CA GLU A 147 6.58 -2.45 15.98
C GLU A 147 7.85 -1.64 15.69
N GLY A 148 8.09 -0.59 16.47
CA GLY A 148 9.33 0.17 16.38
C GLY A 148 10.55 -0.66 16.82
N GLY A 149 11.67 -0.52 16.11
CA GLY A 149 12.92 -1.22 16.39
C GLY A 149 12.94 -2.70 15.99
N GLN A 150 11.80 -3.26 15.58
CA GLN A 150 11.71 -4.63 15.06
C GLN A 150 12.00 -4.63 13.55
N PRO A 151 12.97 -5.42 13.07
CA PRO A 151 13.18 -5.61 11.65
C PRO A 151 12.11 -6.53 11.03
N TYR A 152 11.69 -6.18 9.82
CA TYR A 152 10.74 -6.92 8.99
C TYR A 152 11.27 -7.09 7.57
N TRP A 153 10.80 -8.13 6.87
CA TRP A 153 10.90 -8.27 5.42
C TRP A 153 9.54 -7.97 4.78
N ILE A 154 9.53 -7.18 3.71
CA ILE A 154 8.35 -6.89 2.90
C ILE A 154 8.53 -7.55 1.54
N SER A 155 7.51 -8.31 1.11
CA SER A 155 7.38 -8.80 -0.25
C SER A 155 6.17 -8.17 -0.92
N ILE A 156 6.36 -7.68 -2.14
CA ILE A 156 5.29 -7.20 -3.01
C ILE A 156 5.33 -8.06 -4.27
N VAL A 157 4.27 -8.85 -4.49
CA VAL A 157 4.19 -9.80 -5.59
C VAL A 157 3.07 -9.38 -6.54
N GLY A 158 3.37 -9.21 -7.82
CA GLY A 158 2.36 -8.97 -8.86
C GLY A 158 1.60 -10.25 -9.20
N ASN A 159 0.27 -10.21 -9.10
CA ASN A 159 -0.59 -11.35 -9.44
C ASN A 159 -0.92 -11.29 -10.94
N MET A 160 -0.41 -12.25 -11.72
CA MET A 160 -0.40 -12.25 -13.18
C MET A 160 -1.22 -13.39 -13.79
N GLN A 161 -1.82 -13.16 -14.97
CA GLN A 161 -2.31 -14.24 -15.84
C GLN A 161 -1.18 -14.67 -16.79
N GLY A 162 -0.68 -15.89 -16.61
CA GLY A 162 0.33 -16.50 -17.49
C GLY A 162 1.77 -16.02 -17.26
N PHE A 163 2.64 -16.39 -18.21
CA PHE A 163 4.09 -16.16 -18.13
C PHE A 163 4.47 -14.76 -18.63
N ALA A 164 4.20 -13.75 -17.81
CA ALA A 164 4.69 -12.38 -18.02
C ALA A 164 5.17 -11.80 -16.69
N PRO A 165 6.49 -11.61 -16.50
CA PRO A 165 6.99 -11.23 -15.19
C PRO A 165 6.73 -9.75 -14.92
N TRP A 166 6.05 -9.50 -13.81
CA TRP A 166 6.14 -8.20 -13.14
C TRP A 166 7.39 -8.17 -12.27
N ARG A 167 8.10 -7.05 -12.29
CA ARG A 167 9.41 -6.91 -11.66
C ARG A 167 9.44 -5.66 -10.78
N TRP A 168 9.97 -5.81 -9.56
CA TRP A 168 10.07 -4.75 -8.56
C TRP A 168 11.35 -3.92 -8.80
N ALA A 169 11.20 -2.61 -9.00
CA ALA A 169 12.30 -1.69 -9.25
C ALA A 169 13.25 -1.55 -8.04
N ALA A 170 14.52 -1.21 -8.31
CA ALA A 170 15.50 -0.93 -7.26
C ALA A 170 15.24 0.40 -6.54
N GLY A 171 15.50 0.40 -5.23
CA GLY A 171 15.55 1.58 -4.38
C GLY A 171 16.86 2.37 -4.55
N ALA A 172 16.81 3.67 -4.24
CA ALA A 172 17.99 4.55 -4.20
C ALA A 172 18.71 4.54 -2.84
N ASP A 173 18.01 4.10 -1.79
CA ASP A 173 18.43 4.09 -0.39
C ASP A 173 18.28 2.65 0.16
N GLY A 174 18.79 2.42 1.38
CA GLY A 174 18.69 1.12 2.07
C GLY A 174 20.05 0.59 2.52
N ASP A 175 20.17 -0.73 2.67
CA ASP A 175 21.41 -1.42 3.05
C ASP A 175 22.16 -2.05 1.86
N GLY A 176 21.61 -1.90 0.66
CA GLY A 176 22.16 -2.40 -0.60
C GLY A 176 21.83 -3.87 -0.85
N ARG A 177 20.90 -4.49 -0.11
CA ARG A 177 20.61 -5.92 -0.20
C ARG A 177 19.10 -6.18 -0.17
N SER A 178 18.65 -6.93 -1.18
CA SER A 178 17.34 -7.55 -1.17
C SER A 178 17.48 -9.06 -1.35
N PHE A 179 16.40 -9.81 -1.13
CA PHE A 179 16.35 -11.24 -1.44
C PHE A 179 15.39 -11.51 -2.58
N GLN A 180 15.63 -12.61 -3.28
CA GLN A 180 14.67 -13.18 -4.21
C GLN A 180 14.53 -14.67 -3.95
N TRP A 181 13.29 -15.12 -3.95
CA TRP A 181 12.91 -16.52 -4.05
C TRP A 181 12.36 -16.80 -5.45
N ARG A 182 12.68 -17.96 -6.01
CA ARG A 182 12.09 -18.46 -7.26
C ARG A 182 11.64 -19.91 -7.09
N ARG A 183 10.43 -20.20 -7.56
CA ARG A 183 9.92 -21.57 -7.77
C ARG A 183 10.64 -22.21 -8.96
N GLY A 184 10.82 -23.52 -8.93
CA GLY A 184 11.47 -24.32 -9.98
C GLY A 184 12.16 -25.57 -9.43
N ALA A 185 12.88 -26.31 -10.28
CA ALA A 185 13.51 -27.61 -9.94
C ALA A 185 14.54 -27.54 -8.80
N ALA A 186 15.09 -26.35 -8.52
CA ALA A 186 15.82 -26.05 -7.30
C ALA A 186 15.29 -24.72 -6.74
N VAL A 187 14.37 -24.81 -5.78
CA VAL A 187 13.90 -23.65 -5.01
C VAL A 187 15.13 -22.94 -4.45
N SER A 188 15.35 -21.69 -4.85
CA SER A 188 16.56 -20.95 -4.50
C SER A 188 16.21 -19.60 -3.89
N TYR A 189 16.70 -19.41 -2.67
CA TYR A 189 16.92 -18.11 -2.08
C TYR A 189 18.23 -17.55 -2.60
N MET A 190 18.19 -16.34 -3.12
CA MET A 190 19.39 -15.66 -3.57
C MET A 190 19.40 -14.22 -3.07
N ASN A 191 20.58 -13.80 -2.62
CA ASN A 191 20.87 -12.39 -2.39
C ASN A 191 20.85 -11.67 -3.74
N VAL A 192 20.10 -10.59 -3.82
CA VAL A 192 20.06 -9.72 -4.98
C VAL A 192 20.64 -8.37 -4.60
N LYS A 193 21.47 -7.83 -5.48
CA LYS A 193 22.14 -6.55 -5.26
C LYS A 193 21.13 -5.40 -5.29
N GLY A 194 21.24 -4.52 -4.31
CA GLY A 194 20.47 -3.29 -4.19
C GLY A 194 19.09 -3.53 -3.60
N ASP A 195 18.57 -2.52 -2.93
CA ASP A 195 17.29 -2.55 -2.26
C ASP A 195 16.13 -2.39 -3.26
N ARG A 196 14.88 -2.55 -2.81
CA ARG A 196 13.65 -2.45 -3.60
C ARG A 196 12.90 -1.15 -3.31
N ALA A 197 12.30 -0.54 -4.33
CA ALA A 197 11.69 0.78 -4.15
C ALA A 197 10.30 0.70 -3.49
N PHE A 198 10.12 1.25 -2.29
CA PHE A 198 8.81 1.41 -1.65
C PHE A 198 8.77 2.55 -0.61
N LEU A 199 7.57 3.04 -0.35
CA LEU A 199 7.23 4.03 0.68
C LEU A 199 6.12 3.46 1.57
N LEU A 200 6.20 3.75 2.87
CA LEU A 200 5.16 3.41 3.83
C LEU A 200 4.56 4.69 4.43
N PHE A 201 3.24 4.71 4.54
CA PHE A 201 2.50 5.83 5.11
C PHE A 201 1.63 5.34 6.27
N ASP A 202 1.71 6.07 7.39
CA ASP A 202 0.84 5.87 8.54
C ASP A 202 -0.61 6.23 8.19
N ALA A 203 -1.56 5.60 8.89
CA ALA A 203 -2.92 6.08 8.92
C ALA A 203 -2.90 7.54 9.33
N ALA A 204 -3.57 8.40 8.56
CA ALA A 204 -3.78 9.76 9.04
C ALA A 204 -4.45 9.67 10.42
N PRO A 205 -4.03 10.45 11.42
CA PRO A 205 -4.67 10.41 12.73
C PRO A 205 -6.16 10.62 12.50
N ALA A 206 -6.99 9.70 13.01
CA ALA A 206 -8.43 9.86 12.95
C ALA A 206 -8.72 11.28 13.45
N ALA A 207 -9.36 12.10 12.60
CA ALA A 207 -9.72 13.45 12.99
C ALA A 207 -10.39 13.33 14.36
N ARG A 208 -9.80 13.94 15.40
CA ARG A 208 -10.32 13.80 16.77
C ARG A 208 -11.77 14.27 16.70
N GLU A 209 -12.69 13.32 16.73
CA GLU A 209 -14.12 13.58 16.59
C GLU A 209 -14.49 14.46 17.78
N GLY A 210 -14.77 15.73 17.48
CA GLY A 210 -15.14 16.79 18.42
C GLY A 210 -14.68 16.62 19.87
N ALA A 211 -13.52 17.18 20.22
CA ALA A 211 -13.46 17.82 21.53
C ALA A 211 -14.55 18.90 21.49
N SER A 212 -15.73 18.59 22.04
CA SER A 212 -16.85 19.51 22.14
C SER A 212 -16.32 20.79 22.77
N PHE A 213 -16.16 21.83 21.97
CA PHE A 213 -15.82 23.14 22.47
C PHE A 213 -17.05 23.64 23.21
N THR A 214 -17.09 23.44 24.52
CA THR A 214 -18.09 24.09 25.36
C THR A 214 -17.61 25.53 25.53
N PRO A 215 -18.26 26.53 24.92
CA PRO A 215 -17.88 27.92 25.17
C PRO A 215 -18.08 28.22 26.66
N ALA A 216 -17.06 28.80 27.28
CA ALA A 216 -17.20 29.38 28.61
C ALA A 216 -18.25 30.51 28.53
N ARG A 217 -19.22 30.48 29.46
CA ARG A 217 -20.18 31.56 29.66
C ARG A 217 -19.55 32.71 30.43
#